data_AF-A0A0K8RKT6-F1
#
_entry.id   AF-A0A0K8RKT6-F1
#
_cell.length_a   1.000
_cell.length_b   1.000
_cell.length_c   1.000
_cell.angle_alpha   90.00
_cell.angle_beta   90.00
_cell.angle_gamma   90.00
#
_symmetry.space_group_name_H-M   'P 1'
#
loop_
_entity.id
_entity.type
_entity.pdbx_description
1 polymer ?
#
loop_
_entity_poly.entity_id
_entity_poly.type
_entity_poly.pdbx_seq_one_letter_code
_entity_poly.pdbx_strand_id
1 'polypeptide(L)'
;MSGIKLILVLFHICIVYGAETTQCNSTKTSCPRHKNDWHFNNLIGRCERSTKSFCGGKDNTFSEFEECKRTCEKEEIVTPQDCRMNLDRGKCEEKKKGRPKKGV
;
A
#
# COMPACT_ATOMS: atom_id res chain seq x y z
N MET A 1 39.51 -2.67 -12.68
CA MET A 1 38.11 -2.25 -12.90
C MET A 1 38.00 -0.80 -12.46
N SER A 2 37.73 0.14 -13.37
CA SER A 2 37.70 1.57 -13.05
C SER A 2 36.56 1.89 -12.08
N GLY A 3 36.78 2.75 -11.08
CA GLY A 3 35.76 3.14 -10.08
C GLY A 3 34.48 3.69 -10.72
N ILE A 4 34.58 4.24 -11.93
CA ILE A 4 33.44 4.68 -12.75
C ILE A 4 32.50 3.52 -13.12
N LYS A 5 33.06 2.34 -13.42
CA LYS A 5 32.26 1.13 -13.73
C LYS A 5 31.46 0.66 -12.50
N LEU A 6 32.02 0.78 -11.30
CA LEU A 6 31.35 0.39 -10.07
C LEU A 6 30.21 1.36 -9.73
N ILE A 7 30.44 2.67 -9.90
CA ILE A 7 29.40 3.70 -9.70
C ILE A 7 28.22 3.49 -10.65
N LEU A 8 28.48 3.28 -11.95
CA LEU A 8 27.41 3.05 -12.92
C LEU A 8 26.59 1.79 -12.61
N VAL A 9 27.23 0.71 -12.15
CA VAL A 9 26.53 -0.51 -11.73
C VAL A 9 25.66 -0.26 -10.51
N LEU A 10 26.16 0.46 -9.50
CA LEU A 10 25.38 0.81 -8.31
C LEU A 10 24.19 1.72 -8.64
N PHE A 11 24.34 2.68 -9.55
CA PHE A 11 23.22 3.50 -10.03
C PHE A 11 22.16 2.69 -10.75
N HIS A 12 22.56 1.76 -11.62
CA HIS A 12 21.62 0.85 -12.28
C HIS A 12 20.87 -0.04 -11.28
N ILE A 13 21.57 -0.59 -10.29
CA ILE A 13 20.97 -1.36 -9.20
C ILE A 13 19.96 -0.49 -8.44
N CYS A 14 20.33 0.71 -8.01
CA CYS A 14 19.40 1.61 -7.31
C CYS A 14 18.18 2.02 -8.14
N ILE A 15 18.32 2.22 -9.46
CA ILE A 15 17.20 2.54 -10.35
C ILE A 15 16.27 1.34 -10.52
N VAL A 16 16.83 0.14 -10.65
CA VAL A 16 16.06 -1.11 -10.84
C VAL A 16 15.35 -1.53 -9.55
N TYR A 17 16.00 -1.38 -8.38
CA TYR A 17 15.47 -1.87 -7.10
C TYR A 17 14.87 -0.77 -6.20
N GLY A 18 15.05 0.52 -6.51
CA GLY A 18 14.62 1.63 -5.65
C GLY A 18 13.24 2.22 -5.97
N ALA A 19 12.65 1.91 -7.13
CA ALA A 19 11.44 2.56 -7.61
C ALA A 19 10.12 1.97 -7.06
N GLU A 20 10.14 0.76 -6.49
CA GLU A 20 8.91 -0.02 -6.26
C GLU A 20 8.05 0.42 -5.06
N THR A 21 8.56 1.26 -4.14
CA THR A 21 7.82 1.56 -2.89
C THR A 21 6.97 2.84 -2.92
N THR A 22 7.18 3.71 -3.90
CA THR A 22 6.54 5.05 -3.94
C THR A 22 5.10 5.01 -4.47
N GLN A 23 4.74 3.96 -5.20
CA GLN A 23 3.45 3.85 -5.88
C GLN A 23 2.29 3.62 -4.90
N CYS A 24 2.50 2.78 -3.89
CA CYS A 24 1.45 2.27 -3.01
C CYS A 24 0.99 3.24 -1.91
N ASN A 25 1.84 4.22 -1.55
CA ASN A 25 1.58 5.18 -0.48
C ASN A 25 1.39 6.62 -1.00
N SER A 26 1.15 6.78 -2.31
CA SER A 26 0.99 8.09 -2.93
C SER A 26 -0.30 8.75 -2.42
N THR A 27 -0.17 9.82 -1.63
CA THR A 27 -1.28 10.69 -1.19
C THR A 27 -1.15 12.05 -1.88
N LYS A 28 -2.18 12.51 -2.58
CA LYS A 28 -2.21 13.86 -3.16
C LYS A 28 -3.23 14.75 -2.45
N THR A 29 -2.91 16.05 -2.37
CA THR A 29 -3.78 17.09 -1.80
C THR A 29 -5.01 17.39 -2.68
N SER A 30 -4.94 17.08 -3.98
CA SER A 30 -6.06 17.24 -4.92
C SER A 30 -6.72 15.89 -5.17
N CYS A 31 -8.05 15.86 -5.25
CA CYS A 31 -8.85 14.66 -5.51
C CYS A 31 -9.36 14.64 -6.96
N PRO A 32 -8.50 14.30 -7.95
CA PRO A 32 -8.97 14.03 -9.28
C PRO A 32 -9.93 12.84 -9.25
N ARG A 33 -10.83 12.80 -10.23
CA ARG A 33 -11.78 11.70 -10.39
C ARG A 33 -11.00 10.38 -10.57
N HIS A 34 -11.25 9.41 -9.69
CA HIS A 34 -10.63 8.09 -9.79
C HIS A 34 -11.01 7.39 -11.08
N LYS A 35 -10.01 6.83 -11.75
CA LYS A 35 -10.19 6.12 -13.01
C LYS A 35 -10.33 4.60 -12.81
N ASN A 36 -9.72 4.06 -11.76
CA ASN A 36 -9.63 2.62 -11.55
C ASN A 36 -10.30 2.15 -10.25
N ASP A 37 -10.65 0.87 -10.22
CA ASP A 37 -11.49 0.28 -9.18
C ASP A 37 -10.74 -0.19 -7.93
N TRP A 38 -9.40 -0.16 -7.90
CA TRP A 38 -8.60 -0.66 -6.78
C TRP A 38 -7.52 0.34 -6.33
N HIS A 39 -7.20 0.31 -5.04
CA HIS A 39 -6.10 1.06 -4.43
C HIS A 39 -5.55 0.30 -3.21
N PHE A 40 -4.30 0.56 -2.84
CA PHE A 40 -3.71 0.05 -1.61
C PHE A 40 -4.05 0.95 -0.42
N ASN A 41 -4.62 0.35 0.62
CA ASN A 41 -4.88 1.00 1.89
C ASN A 41 -3.78 0.64 2.90
N ASN A 42 -2.85 1.56 3.10
CA ASN A 42 -1.72 1.37 4.00
C ASN A 42 -2.08 1.28 5.49
N LEU A 43 -3.29 1.72 5.89
CA LEU A 43 -3.76 1.59 7.27
C LEU A 43 -4.07 0.14 7.65
N ILE A 44 -4.49 -0.67 6.67
CA ILE A 44 -4.79 -2.09 6.85
C ILE A 44 -3.81 -3.01 6.13
N GLY A 45 -2.90 -2.44 5.34
CA GLY A 45 -1.88 -3.20 4.58
C GLY A 45 -2.44 -4.01 3.42
N ARG A 46 -3.59 -3.64 2.84
CA ARG A 46 -4.29 -4.42 1.81
C ARG A 46 -4.92 -3.56 0.73
N CYS A 47 -5.15 -4.17 -0.43
CA CYS A 47 -5.85 -3.59 -1.55
C CYS A 47 -7.36 -3.61 -1.34
N GLU A 48 -8.01 -2.47 -1.57
CA GLU A 48 -9.45 -2.27 -1.40
C GLU A 48 -10.08 -1.71 -2.67
N ARG A 49 -11.38 -1.95 -2.84
CA ARG A 49 -12.14 -1.34 -3.91
C ARG A 49 -12.21 0.17 -3.70
N SER A 50 -11.77 0.93 -4.69
CA SER A 50 -11.87 2.38 -4.73
C SER A 50 -13.33 2.82 -4.73
N THR A 51 -13.62 3.85 -3.93
CA THR A 51 -14.92 4.52 -3.95
C THR A 51 -14.79 5.86 -4.67
N LYS A 52 -15.89 6.39 -5.20
CA LYS A 52 -15.91 7.73 -5.83
C LYS A 52 -15.40 8.84 -4.89
N SER A 53 -15.49 8.62 -3.57
CA SER A 53 -15.03 9.53 -2.52
C SER A 53 -13.58 9.32 -2.08
N PHE A 54 -12.94 8.24 -2.51
CA PHE A 54 -11.52 8.03 -2.20
C PHE A 54 -10.70 9.11 -2.91
N CYS A 55 -9.54 9.43 -2.36
CA CYS A 55 -8.63 10.45 -2.87
C CYS A 55 -7.21 9.92 -2.77
N GLY A 56 -6.91 8.90 -3.58
CA GLY A 56 -5.56 8.38 -3.73
C GLY A 56 -4.67 9.28 -4.59
N GLY A 57 -3.37 9.08 -4.52
CA GLY A 57 -2.41 9.65 -5.45
C GLY A 57 -2.52 9.05 -6.85
N LYS A 58 -1.80 9.64 -7.82
CA LYS A 58 -1.87 9.23 -9.23
C LYS A 58 -1.49 7.76 -9.43
N ASP A 59 -0.59 7.26 -8.60
CA ASP A 59 0.06 5.97 -8.82
C ASP A 59 -0.55 4.86 -7.95
N ASN A 60 -1.26 5.21 -6.86
CA ASN A 60 -2.00 4.26 -6.01
C ASN A 60 -3.41 3.99 -6.57
N THR A 61 -3.46 3.55 -7.83
CA THR A 61 -4.71 3.30 -8.56
C THR A 61 -4.50 2.16 -9.57
N PHE A 62 -5.28 1.08 -9.43
CA PHE A 62 -5.07 -0.16 -10.18
C PHE A 62 -6.38 -0.62 -10.80
N SER A 63 -6.35 -1.04 -12.06
CA SER A 63 -7.55 -1.52 -12.77
C SER A 63 -7.98 -2.89 -12.28
N GLU A 64 -7.01 -3.75 -11.93
CA GLU A 64 -7.24 -5.10 -11.44
C GLU A 64 -6.78 -5.28 -10.00
N PHE A 65 -7.50 -6.12 -9.26
CA PHE A 65 -7.17 -6.43 -7.86
C PHE A 65 -5.80 -7.10 -7.74
N GLU A 66 -5.53 -8.09 -8.60
CA GLU A 66 -4.28 -8.85 -8.59
C GLU A 66 -3.05 -7.97 -8.88
N GLU A 67 -3.22 -6.97 -9.74
CA GLU A 67 -2.17 -5.98 -10.01
C GLU A 67 -1.84 -5.18 -8.76
N CYS A 68 -2.87 -4.70 -8.04
CA CYS A 68 -2.70 -4.00 -6.78
C CYS A 68 -1.97 -4.89 -5.74
N LYS A 69 -2.43 -6.14 -5.55
CA LYS A 69 -1.82 -7.05 -4.57
C LYS A 69 -0.35 -7.30 -4.89
N ARG A 70 -0.05 -7.71 -6.13
CA ARG A 70 1.31 -7.97 -6.61
C ARG A 70 2.25 -6.79 -6.36
N THR A 71 1.74 -5.57 -6.54
CA THR A 71 2.53 -4.35 -6.49
C THR A 71 2.69 -3.83 -5.06
N CYS A 72 1.67 -3.97 -4.22
CA CYS A 72 1.59 -3.23 -2.96
C CYS A 72 1.41 -4.08 -1.71
N GLU A 73 0.80 -5.26 -1.82
CA GLU A 73 0.70 -6.16 -0.68
C GLU A 73 2.03 -6.88 -0.51
N LYS A 74 2.57 -6.82 0.70
CA LYS A 74 3.71 -7.65 1.08
C LYS A 74 3.17 -9.00 1.49
N GLU A 75 3.78 -10.07 0.98
CA GLU A 75 3.50 -11.40 1.49
C GLU A 75 3.88 -11.44 2.98
N GLU A 76 2.87 -11.65 3.83
CA GLU A 76 3.11 -11.99 5.22
C GLU A 76 3.63 -13.43 5.25
N ILE A 77 4.88 -13.61 5.70
CA ILE A 77 5.43 -14.94 5.92
C ILE A 77 4.76 -15.51 7.16
N VAL A 78 3.64 -16.22 6.95
CA VAL A 78 2.95 -16.96 8.01
C VAL A 78 3.64 -18.28 8.20
N THR A 79 4.32 -18.43 9.33
CA THR A 79 4.96 -19.67 9.74
C THR A 79 3.99 -20.54 10.55
N PRO A 80 4.24 -21.86 10.66
CA PRO A 80 3.48 -22.70 11.57
C PRO A 80 3.55 -22.24 13.03
N GLN A 81 4.57 -21.49 13.42
CA GLN A 81 4.70 -20.89 14.75
C GLN A 81 3.65 -19.80 14.96
N ASP A 82 3.34 -18.99 13.95
CA ASP A 82 2.32 -17.93 14.03
C ASP A 82 0.93 -18.53 14.28
N CYS A 83 0.63 -19.66 13.63
CA CYS A 83 -0.60 -20.42 13.85
C CYS A 83 -0.68 -21.09 15.23
N ARG A 84 0.46 -21.26 15.91
CA ARG A 84 0.54 -21.84 17.27
C ARG A 84 0.48 -20.80 18.38
N MET A 85 0.50 -19.51 18.04
CA MET A 85 0.29 -18.46 19.03
C MET A 85 -1.14 -18.51 19.55
N ASN A 86 -1.32 -18.20 20.83
CA ASN A 86 -2.66 -18.06 21.40
C ASN A 86 -3.37 -16.85 20.77
N LEU A 87 -4.67 -17.00 20.53
CA LEU A 87 -5.50 -15.88 20.06
C LEU A 87 -5.46 -14.75 21.10
N ASP A 88 -4.87 -13.62 20.75
CA ASP A 88 -4.89 -12.41 21.54
C ASP A 88 -5.94 -11.44 20.99
N ARG A 89 -7.00 -11.20 21.78
CA ARG A 89 -8.03 -10.21 21.43
C ARG A 89 -7.62 -8.78 21.77
N GLY A 90 -6.50 -8.60 22.47
CA GLY A 90 -6.07 -7.34 23.03
C GLY A 90 -7.07 -6.77 24.04
N LYS A 91 -6.81 -5.53 24.46
CA LYS A 91 -7.77 -4.72 25.24
C LYS A 91 -8.57 -3.86 24.26
N CYS A 92 -9.88 -4.05 24.21
CA CYS A 92 -10.75 -3.17 23.44
C CYS A 92 -10.89 -1.84 24.19
N GLU A 93 -10.67 -0.73 23.48
CA GLU A 93 -10.95 0.62 23.97
C GLU A 93 -12.26 1.14 23.37
N GLU A 94 -12.98 1.99 24.10
CA GLU A 94 -14.15 2.65 23.54
C GLU A 94 -13.76 3.56 22.35
N LYS A 95 -14.61 3.58 21.32
CA LYS A 95 -14.42 4.45 20.17
C LYS A 95 -14.55 5.91 20.62
N LYS A 96 -13.41 6.59 20.81
CA LYS A 96 -13.34 8.02 21.20
C LYS A 96 -14.03 8.97 20.21
N LYS A 97 -14.19 8.55 18.95
CA LYS A 97 -14.92 9.29 17.91
C LYS A 97 -15.76 8.31 17.08
N GLY A 98 -17.03 8.65 16.86
CA GLY A 98 -17.90 7.91 15.94
C GLY A 98 -17.46 8.08 14.48
N ARG A 99 -17.93 7.20 13.59
CA ARG A 99 -17.79 7.39 12.14
C ARG A 99 -18.51 8.70 11.77
N PRO A 100 -17.87 9.64 11.04
CA PRO A 100 -18.56 10.84 10.55
C PRO A 100 -19.83 10.41 9.81
N LYS A 101 -20.99 10.92 10.23
CA LYS A 101 -22.23 10.69 9.50
C LYS A 101 -22.03 11.26 8.10
N LYS A 102 -22.24 10.42 7.08
CA LYS A 102 -22.28 10.90 5.70
C LYS A 102 -23.50 11.82 5.60
N GLY A 103 -23.29 13.11 5.34
CA GLY A 103 -24.38 14.04 5.10
C GLY A 103 -25.24 13.52 3.96
N VAL A 104 -26.56 13.59 4.14
CA VAL A 104 -27.57 13.30 3.10
C VAL A 104 -27.51 14.39 2.05
#